data_AF-A0A6A6CST7-F1
#
_entry.id   AF-A0A6A6CST7-F1
#
_cell.length_a   1.000
_cell.length_b   1.000
_cell.length_c   1.000
_cell.angle_alpha   90.00
_cell.angle_beta   90.00
_cell.angle_gamma   90.00
#
_symmetry.space_group_name_H-M   'P 1'
#
loop_
_entity.id
_entity.type
_entity.pdbx_description
1 polymer ?
#
loop_
_entity_poly.entity_id
_entity_poly.type
_entity_poly.pdbx_seq_one_letter_code
_entity_poly.pdbx_strand_id
1 'polypeptide(L)'
;MKRRSFRLAVKSIRLAIKSGDPESDATAALASPFKGSPTVDTSTNDKKDEPPFRLLDLPPEVRNRVYSYALVTPLARDLSYFTLPPLSLTSRQIRHETLPILFVESPFRLIIGSNIDHQHLTFFHEEQRSHRSSGIAGIKRTVSSALKTAGEAGLFRDVKLEVYNALYVESVRVWNRRGRQSSGSGTLRARDDDKLQIASLHLHVVEGSLKLAVEEGPDYPSSSRLSHLREHEVNQMAVALDGALENASYISRNFGAQDGFKGFKLSHLRKIAMAFRLG
;
A
#
# COMPACT_ATOMS: atom_id res chain seq x y z
N MET A 1 5.34 -35.05 -14.95
CA MET A 1 4.16 -35.41 -14.13
C MET A 1 4.33 -35.00 -12.64
N LYS A 2 4.81 -33.77 -12.33
CA LYS A 2 5.12 -33.30 -10.95
C LYS A 2 4.60 -31.88 -10.62
N ARG A 3 3.56 -31.38 -11.33
CA ARG A 3 3.05 -30.00 -11.14
C ARG A 3 1.77 -29.88 -10.30
N ARG A 4 1.20 -30.98 -9.79
CA ARG A 4 -0.03 -30.94 -8.97
C ARG A 4 0.19 -30.69 -7.46
N SER A 5 1.42 -30.82 -6.94
CA SER A 5 1.68 -30.71 -5.49
C SER A 5 1.77 -29.28 -4.94
N PHE A 6 1.89 -28.25 -5.78
CA PHE A 6 1.98 -26.85 -5.30
C PHE A 6 0.63 -26.20 -4.98
N ARG A 7 -0.49 -26.68 -5.57
CA ARG A 7 -1.84 -26.15 -5.28
C ARG A 7 -2.30 -26.42 -3.83
N LEU A 8 -1.67 -27.34 -3.11
CA LEU A 8 -2.01 -27.63 -1.72
C LEU A 8 -1.19 -26.81 -0.70
N ALA A 9 0.01 -26.35 -1.06
CA ALA A 9 0.85 -25.58 -0.12
C ALA A 9 0.35 -24.14 0.09
N VAL A 10 -0.25 -23.52 -0.93
CA VAL A 10 -0.84 -22.16 -0.82
C VAL A 10 -2.16 -22.18 -0.04
N LYS A 11 -2.88 -23.31 -0.03
CA LYS A 11 -4.11 -23.46 0.77
C LYS A 11 -3.85 -23.68 2.27
N SER A 12 -2.69 -24.22 2.67
CA SER A 12 -2.39 -24.51 4.08
C SER A 12 -1.96 -23.29 4.92
N ILE A 13 -1.64 -22.15 4.31
CA ILE A 13 -1.34 -20.91 5.06
C ILE A 13 -2.63 -20.12 5.40
N ARG A 14 -3.78 -20.53 4.84
CA ARG A 14 -5.08 -19.89 5.09
C ARG A 14 -5.76 -20.28 6.41
N LEU A 15 -5.14 -21.12 7.24
CA LEU A 15 -5.76 -21.70 8.45
C LEU A 15 -5.11 -21.30 9.78
N ALA A 16 -4.08 -20.45 9.81
CA ALA A 16 -3.39 -20.08 11.06
C ALA A 16 -3.69 -18.65 11.56
N ILE A 17 -4.61 -17.93 10.93
CA ILE A 17 -5.03 -16.59 11.38
C ILE A 17 -6.56 -16.55 11.43
N LYS A 18 -7.15 -17.23 12.39
CA LYS A 18 -8.54 -17.01 12.79
C LYS A 18 -8.74 -17.33 14.28
N SER A 19 -9.53 -16.45 14.90
CA SER A 19 -10.11 -16.48 16.25
C SER A 19 -9.14 -16.35 17.43
N GLY A 20 -8.62 -15.14 17.62
CA GLY A 20 -8.59 -14.53 18.95
C GLY A 20 -9.60 -13.38 18.91
N ASP A 21 -10.84 -13.65 19.33
CA ASP A 21 -11.85 -12.62 19.56
C ASP A 21 -11.52 -11.93 20.90
N PRO A 22 -11.22 -10.63 20.95
CA PRO A 22 -11.49 -9.84 22.14
C PRO A 22 -12.93 -9.33 22.04
N GLU A 23 -13.69 -9.72 23.06
CA GLU A 23 -14.97 -9.16 23.50
C GLU A 23 -15.27 -7.77 22.93
N SER A 24 -16.33 -7.74 22.12
CA SER A 24 -17.11 -6.53 21.87
C SER A 24 -17.86 -6.18 23.15
N ASP A 25 -17.43 -5.14 23.84
CA ASP A 25 -18.35 -4.28 24.56
C ASP A 25 -17.77 -2.87 24.70
N ALA A 26 -18.67 -1.90 24.49
CA ALA A 26 -18.48 -0.45 24.61
C ALA A 26 -17.62 0.24 23.53
N THR A 27 -18.27 0.86 22.55
CA THR A 27 -18.04 2.28 22.14
C THR A 27 -19.00 2.68 21.01
N ALA A 28 -20.30 2.69 21.33
CA ALA A 28 -21.33 3.33 20.50
C ALA A 28 -21.84 4.59 21.22
N ALA A 29 -21.02 5.64 21.26
CA ALA A 29 -21.43 7.02 21.51
C ALA A 29 -20.22 7.93 21.33
N LEU A 30 -20.27 8.84 20.34
CA LEU A 30 -19.64 10.19 20.33
C LEU A 30 -19.43 10.64 18.87
N ALA A 31 -20.53 11.00 18.22
CA ALA A 31 -20.49 11.91 17.06
C ALA A 31 -21.67 12.88 17.20
N SER A 32 -21.70 13.60 18.32
CA SER A 32 -22.53 14.78 18.48
C SER A 32 -21.90 15.92 17.66
N PRO A 33 -22.65 16.63 16.81
CA PRO A 33 -22.16 17.87 16.22
C PRO A 33 -21.88 18.85 17.35
N PHE A 34 -20.63 19.30 17.46
CA PHE A 34 -20.19 20.31 18.42
C PHE A 34 -20.86 21.65 18.08
N LYS A 35 -22.13 21.82 18.49
CA LYS A 35 -22.87 23.08 18.50
C LYS A 35 -22.75 23.66 19.91
N GLY A 36 -21.69 24.40 20.11
CA GLY A 36 -21.44 25.12 21.36
C GLY A 36 -20.14 25.87 21.21
N SER A 37 -20.21 27.06 20.61
CA SER A 37 -19.18 28.07 20.80
C SER A 37 -19.41 28.61 22.21
N PRO A 38 -18.52 28.34 23.19
CA PRO A 38 -18.59 29.05 24.45
C PRO A 38 -18.12 30.46 24.15
N THR A 39 -19.01 31.43 24.28
CA THR A 39 -18.64 32.81 24.54
C THR A 39 -17.82 32.80 25.83
N VAL A 40 -16.50 32.72 25.66
CA VAL A 40 -15.53 32.84 26.74
C VAL A 40 -15.59 34.29 27.20
N ASP A 41 -16.25 34.50 28.32
CA ASP A 41 -16.19 35.75 29.05
C ASP A 41 -14.74 36.04 29.39
N THR A 42 -14.22 37.11 28.79
CA THR A 42 -12.88 37.67 28.98
C THR A 42 -12.77 38.22 30.39
N SER A 43 -12.76 37.33 31.38
CA SER A 43 -12.39 37.65 32.75
C SER A 43 -10.89 37.93 32.74
N THR A 44 -10.56 39.22 32.73
CA THR A 44 -9.22 39.80 32.91
C THR A 44 -8.63 39.34 34.24
N ASN A 45 -8.14 38.10 34.25
CA ASN A 45 -7.41 37.55 35.36
C ASN A 45 -5.94 37.64 34.95
N ASP A 46 -5.17 38.49 35.65
CA ASP A 46 -3.71 38.64 35.57
C ASP A 46 -3.03 37.31 35.91
N LYS A 47 -3.19 36.32 35.03
CA LYS A 47 -2.45 35.08 35.05
C LYS A 47 -1.05 35.43 34.57
N LYS A 48 -0.07 35.34 35.48
CA LYS A 48 1.35 35.33 35.16
C LYS A 48 1.55 34.54 33.85
N ASP A 49 2.11 35.20 32.85
CA ASP A 49 2.38 34.64 31.52
C ASP A 49 3.33 33.44 31.65
N GLU A 50 2.78 32.25 31.91
CA GLU A 50 3.56 31.03 31.80
C GLU A 50 3.97 30.86 30.34
N PRO A 51 5.26 30.64 30.06
CA PRO A 51 5.74 30.53 28.70
C PRO A 51 5.02 29.35 28.01
N PRO A 52 4.63 29.50 26.73
CA PRO A 52 3.95 28.45 26.02
C PRO A 52 4.83 27.20 25.97
N PHE A 53 4.20 26.04 26.17
CA PHE A 53 4.85 24.74 26.08
C PHE A 53 5.52 24.54 24.72
N ARG A 54 6.80 24.15 24.72
CA ARG A 54 7.58 23.90 23.50
C ARG A 54 7.77 22.40 23.29
N LEU A 55 7.29 21.91 22.15
CA LEU A 55 7.40 20.49 21.78
C LEU A 55 8.86 19.98 21.79
N LEU A 56 9.83 20.82 21.41
CA LEU A 56 11.24 20.44 21.35
C LEU A 56 11.92 20.36 22.72
N ASP A 57 11.31 20.89 23.77
CA ASP A 57 11.82 20.78 25.14
C ASP A 57 11.50 19.40 25.76
N LEU A 58 10.62 18.62 25.13
CA LEU A 58 10.36 17.23 25.52
C LEU A 58 11.54 16.32 25.19
N PRO A 59 11.80 15.26 25.95
CA PRO A 59 12.73 14.20 25.56
C PRO A 59 12.38 13.56 24.20
N PRO A 60 13.36 13.13 23.39
CA PRO A 60 13.13 12.53 22.06
C PRO A 60 12.15 11.36 22.08
N GLU A 61 12.14 10.54 23.12
CA GLU A 61 11.28 9.36 23.28
C GLU A 61 9.81 9.78 23.35
N VAL A 62 9.52 10.86 24.08
CA VAL A 62 8.17 11.42 24.21
C VAL A 62 7.74 12.04 22.88
N ARG A 63 8.64 12.78 22.21
CA ARG A 63 8.36 13.36 20.88
C ARG A 63 8.04 12.27 19.85
N ASN A 64 8.82 11.20 19.82
CA ASN A 64 8.61 10.07 18.90
C ASN A 64 7.24 9.40 19.11
N ARG A 65 6.78 9.25 20.36
CA ARG A 65 5.42 8.76 20.64
C ARG A 65 4.36 9.71 20.11
N VAL A 66 4.50 11.02 20.34
CA VAL A 66 3.60 12.05 19.79
C VAL A 66 3.55 11.96 18.26
N TYR A 67 4.70 11.83 17.60
CA TYR A 67 4.76 11.67 16.15
C TYR A 67 4.09 10.39 15.67
N SER A 68 4.27 9.27 16.38
CA SER A 68 3.64 7.99 16.04
C SER A 68 2.12 8.12 16.05
N TYR A 69 1.55 8.72 17.10
CA TYR A 69 0.10 9.00 17.17
C TYR A 69 -0.38 9.98 16.10
N ALA A 70 0.43 10.98 15.73
CA ALA A 70 0.04 11.99 14.75
C ALA A 70 0.14 11.50 13.30
N LEU A 71 1.04 10.55 13.01
CA LEU A 71 1.41 10.15 11.65
C LEU A 71 0.94 8.76 11.29
N VAL A 72 0.94 7.81 12.22
CA VAL A 72 0.64 6.41 11.91
C VAL A 72 -0.87 6.24 11.89
N THR A 73 -1.38 5.86 10.73
CA THR A 73 -2.79 5.53 10.52
C THR A 73 -2.90 4.06 10.15
N PRO A 74 -3.94 3.34 10.60
CA PRO A 74 -4.14 1.93 10.20
C PRO A 74 -4.45 1.80 8.70
N LEU A 75 -4.84 2.89 8.04
CA LEU A 75 -5.11 2.92 6.62
C LEU A 75 -3.81 2.97 5.80
N ALA A 76 -3.71 2.05 4.84
CA ALA A 76 -2.57 1.98 3.93
C ALA A 76 -2.45 3.24 3.07
N ARG A 77 -1.27 3.85 3.07
CA ARG A 77 -0.96 5.05 2.29
C ARG A 77 -0.54 4.68 0.87
N ASP A 78 -1.11 5.32 -0.15
CA ASP A 78 -0.72 5.09 -1.54
C ASP A 78 0.62 5.75 -1.87
N LEU A 79 1.63 4.94 -2.20
CA LEU A 79 2.96 5.40 -2.58
C LEU A 79 3.00 6.16 -3.91
N SER A 80 2.02 5.95 -4.80
CA SER A 80 1.94 6.64 -6.09
C SER A 80 1.72 8.14 -5.91
N TYR A 81 0.98 8.51 -4.86
CA TYR A 81 0.56 9.88 -4.55
C TYR A 81 1.04 10.35 -3.17
N PHE A 82 1.98 9.64 -2.56
CA PHE A 82 2.45 9.94 -1.22
C PHE A 82 2.97 11.37 -1.09
N THR A 83 2.39 12.12 -0.16
CA THR A 83 2.87 13.45 0.22
C THR A 83 3.50 13.36 1.60
N LEU A 84 4.63 14.05 1.78
CA LEU A 84 5.22 14.21 3.11
C LEU A 84 4.18 14.88 4.03
N PRO A 85 3.94 14.32 5.23
CA PRO A 85 3.02 14.93 6.19
C PRO A 85 3.45 16.36 6.53
N PRO A 86 2.53 17.32 6.71
CA PRO A 86 2.86 18.71 7.05
C PRO A 86 3.81 18.83 8.25
N LEU A 87 3.66 17.95 9.25
CA LEU A 87 4.53 17.89 10.42
C LEU A 87 6.02 17.73 10.04
N SER A 88 6.32 16.87 9.07
CA SER A 88 7.69 16.63 8.57
C SER A 88 8.26 17.79 7.74
N LEU A 89 7.45 18.80 7.44
CA LEU A 89 7.85 19.99 6.68
C LEU A 89 8.18 21.18 7.58
N THR A 90 7.89 21.11 8.88
CA THR A 90 8.03 22.22 9.83
C THR A 90 9.49 22.57 10.13
N SER A 91 10.36 21.59 10.39
CA SER A 91 11.79 21.80 10.65
C SER A 91 12.61 20.59 10.20
N ARG A 92 13.93 20.77 10.02
CA ARG A 92 14.85 19.67 9.67
C ARG A 92 14.90 18.62 10.78
N GLN A 93 14.95 19.05 12.04
CA GLN A 93 14.96 18.13 13.19
C GLN A 93 13.69 17.28 13.23
N ILE A 94 12.51 17.91 13.16
CA ILE A 94 11.22 17.19 13.17
C ILE A 94 11.15 16.25 11.96
N ARG A 95 11.63 16.66 10.78
CA ARG A 95 11.72 15.78 9.61
C ARG A 95 12.57 14.53 9.88
N HIS A 96 13.75 14.68 10.47
CA HIS A 96 14.63 13.56 10.76
C HIS A 96 14.05 12.60 11.80
N GLU A 97 13.27 13.10 12.75
CA GLU A 97 12.58 12.27 13.76
C GLU A 97 11.32 11.59 13.20
N THR A 98 10.54 12.29 12.38
CA THR A 98 9.22 11.81 11.90
C THR A 98 9.27 10.83 10.74
N LEU A 99 10.18 11.01 9.78
CA LEU A 99 10.21 10.16 8.59
C LEU A 99 10.53 8.69 8.88
N PRO A 100 11.52 8.35 9.73
CA PRO A 100 11.76 6.95 10.10
C PRO A 100 10.51 6.28 10.67
N ILE A 101 9.83 6.95 11.60
CA ILE A 101 8.60 6.45 12.24
C ILE A 101 7.53 6.20 11.17
N LEU A 102 7.30 7.18 10.30
CA LEU A 102 6.31 7.09 9.24
C LEU A 102 6.56 5.90 8.29
N PHE A 103 7.79 5.68 7.84
CA PHE A 103 8.10 4.60 6.88
C PHE A 103 8.18 3.21 7.52
N VAL A 104 8.52 3.15 8.81
CA VAL A 104 8.61 1.91 9.57
C VAL A 104 7.26 1.42 10.05
N GLU A 105 6.40 2.32 10.54
CA GLU A 105 5.18 1.94 11.25
C GLU A 105 3.91 2.06 10.41
N SER A 106 3.92 2.84 9.32
CA SER A 106 2.73 2.98 8.48
C SER A 106 2.66 1.88 7.42
N PRO A 107 1.48 1.30 7.18
CA PRO A 107 1.25 0.47 6.02
C PRO A 107 1.26 1.31 4.74
N PHE A 108 1.90 0.80 3.70
CA PHE A 108 1.91 1.40 2.38
C PHE A 108 1.29 0.45 1.36
N ARG A 109 0.64 1.02 0.35
CA ARG A 109 0.18 0.28 -0.82
C ARG A 109 0.83 0.81 -2.09
N LEU A 110 1.06 -0.09 -3.04
CA LEU A 110 1.67 0.21 -4.33
C LEU A 110 0.88 -0.45 -5.46
N ILE A 111 0.36 0.36 -6.38
CA ILE A 111 -0.44 -0.11 -7.51
C ILE A 111 0.48 -0.41 -8.69
N ILE A 112 0.53 -1.68 -9.09
CA ILE A 112 1.41 -2.20 -10.14
C ILE A 112 0.57 -2.68 -11.32
N GLY A 113 1.01 -2.35 -12.52
CA GLY A 113 0.46 -2.91 -13.76
C GLY A 113 1.16 -4.18 -14.19
N SER A 114 0.38 -5.15 -14.65
CA SER A 114 0.86 -6.31 -15.39
C SER A 114 0.22 -6.35 -16.78
N ASN A 115 1.02 -6.70 -17.79
CA ASN A 115 0.57 -6.88 -19.19
C ASN A 115 0.14 -8.32 -19.47
N ILE A 116 -0.48 -8.98 -18.49
CA ILE A 116 -0.79 -10.41 -18.58
C ILE A 116 -1.81 -10.76 -19.67
N ASP A 117 -2.75 -9.86 -19.94
CA ASP A 117 -3.75 -10.06 -20.98
C ASP A 117 -3.19 -9.74 -22.39
N HIS A 118 -2.00 -9.15 -22.48
CA HIS A 118 -1.48 -8.63 -23.75
C HIS A 118 -1.17 -9.73 -24.76
N GLN A 119 -0.70 -10.89 -24.30
CA GLN A 119 -0.42 -12.03 -25.20
C GLN A 119 -1.70 -12.62 -25.82
N HIS A 120 -2.89 -12.31 -25.28
CA HIS A 120 -4.16 -12.93 -25.69
C HIS A 120 -5.13 -11.97 -26.38
N LEU A 121 -4.95 -10.65 -26.21
CA LEU A 121 -5.85 -9.62 -26.77
C LEU A 121 -5.35 -9.00 -28.07
N THR A 122 -4.50 -9.70 -28.84
CA THR A 122 -3.89 -9.22 -30.11
C THR A 122 -4.91 -8.76 -31.18
N PHE A 123 -6.20 -9.00 -30.97
CA PHE A 123 -7.28 -8.55 -31.86
C PHE A 123 -7.60 -7.05 -31.74
N PHE A 124 -7.14 -6.35 -30.70
CA PHE A 124 -7.43 -4.92 -30.52
C PHE A 124 -6.16 -4.07 -30.66
N HIS A 125 -6.21 -3.07 -31.55
CA HIS A 125 -5.16 -2.06 -31.86
C HIS A 125 -4.63 -1.25 -30.65
N GLU A 126 -5.08 -1.55 -29.43
CA GLU A 126 -4.69 -0.88 -28.17
C GLU A 126 -3.37 -1.41 -27.57
N GLU A 127 -2.69 -2.32 -28.30
CA GLU A 127 -1.45 -3.00 -27.90
C GLU A 127 -0.33 -2.08 -27.40
N GLN A 128 -0.21 -0.85 -27.91
CA GLN A 128 0.90 0.03 -27.55
C GLN A 128 0.78 0.67 -26.16
N ARG A 129 -0.43 0.71 -25.56
CA ARG A 129 -0.64 1.39 -24.28
C ARG A 129 -0.34 0.48 -23.09
N SER A 130 -0.65 -0.81 -23.17
CA SER A 130 -0.50 -1.78 -22.07
C SER A 130 0.96 -1.97 -21.63
N HIS A 131 1.92 -1.93 -22.56
CA HIS A 131 3.34 -2.11 -22.23
C HIS A 131 3.93 -0.93 -21.46
N ARG A 132 3.39 0.28 -21.63
CA ARG A 132 3.97 1.48 -21.04
C ARG A 132 3.77 1.56 -19.53
N SER A 133 2.72 0.94 -19.00
CA SER A 133 2.41 0.94 -17.56
C SER A 133 2.78 -0.37 -16.85
N SER A 134 3.09 -1.43 -17.59
CA SER A 134 3.46 -2.73 -17.03
C SER A 134 4.82 -2.70 -16.33
N GLY A 135 4.88 -3.30 -15.13
CA GLY A 135 6.06 -3.33 -14.27
C GLY A 135 6.42 -1.99 -13.64
N ILE A 136 5.59 -0.95 -13.81
CA ILE A 136 5.84 0.39 -13.26
C ILE A 136 5.08 0.57 -11.96
N ALA A 137 5.82 0.84 -10.89
CA ALA A 137 5.33 1.12 -9.54
C ALA A 137 4.44 2.38 -9.40
N GLY A 138 4.31 3.22 -10.42
CA GLY A 138 3.44 4.41 -10.40
C GLY A 138 3.92 5.58 -9.55
N ILE A 139 5.13 5.47 -9.00
CA ILE A 139 5.66 6.45 -8.06
C ILE A 139 6.08 7.71 -8.79
N LYS A 140 5.40 8.83 -8.52
CA LYS A 140 5.71 10.13 -9.11
C LYS A 140 7.15 10.56 -8.81
N ARG A 141 7.72 11.35 -9.72
CA ARG A 141 9.08 11.89 -9.58
C ARG A 141 9.26 12.70 -8.29
N THR A 142 8.26 13.49 -7.90
CA THR A 142 8.26 14.29 -6.66
C THR A 142 8.37 13.41 -5.43
N VAL A 143 7.58 12.33 -5.37
CA VAL A 143 7.64 11.32 -4.31
C VAL A 143 9.01 10.66 -4.29
N SER A 144 9.50 10.23 -5.45
CA SER A 144 10.84 9.64 -5.54
C SER A 144 11.93 10.60 -5.07
N SER A 145 11.80 11.90 -5.32
CA SER A 145 12.75 12.91 -4.85
C SER A 145 12.69 13.06 -3.33
N ALA A 146 11.49 13.15 -2.77
CA ALA A 146 11.27 13.24 -1.33
C ALA A 146 11.84 12.00 -0.59
N LEU A 147 11.59 10.81 -1.12
CA LEU A 147 12.11 9.56 -0.58
C LEU A 147 13.63 9.45 -0.70
N LYS A 148 14.23 9.98 -1.77
CA LYS A 148 15.70 10.08 -1.89
C LYS A 148 16.28 10.99 -0.82
N THR A 149 15.65 12.12 -0.52
CA THR A 149 16.07 13.02 0.55
C THR A 149 15.96 12.39 1.94
N ALA A 150 15.05 11.43 2.14
CA ALA A 150 14.94 10.69 3.38
C ALA A 150 16.15 9.76 3.64
N GLY A 151 16.93 9.40 2.62
CA GLY A 151 18.12 8.55 2.77
C GLY A 151 17.79 7.21 3.41
N GLU A 152 18.54 6.82 4.44
CA GLU A 152 18.33 5.59 5.21
C GLU A 152 17.07 5.61 6.09
N ALA A 153 16.42 6.76 6.26
CA ALA A 153 15.10 6.83 6.91
C ALA A 153 13.97 6.33 6.01
N GLY A 154 14.17 6.30 4.69
CA GLY A 154 13.16 5.90 3.69
C GLY A 154 13.04 4.39 3.50
N LEU A 155 12.99 3.63 4.59
CA LEU A 155 12.87 2.17 4.58
C LEU A 155 11.44 1.73 4.87
N PHE A 156 10.82 1.06 3.91
CA PHE A 156 9.47 0.53 4.05
C PHE A 156 9.49 -0.84 4.71
N ARG A 157 8.71 -1.02 5.79
CA ARG A 157 8.56 -2.33 6.45
C ARG A 157 7.25 -3.03 6.18
N ASP A 158 6.20 -2.29 5.87
CA ASP A 158 4.88 -2.84 5.57
C ASP A 158 4.39 -2.29 4.22
N VAL A 159 4.45 -3.13 3.18
CA VAL A 159 4.05 -2.75 1.82
C VAL A 159 3.16 -3.82 1.19
N LYS A 160 1.94 -3.44 0.81
CA LYS A 160 1.04 -4.23 -0.03
C LYS A 160 1.20 -3.81 -1.50
N LEU A 161 1.71 -4.72 -2.33
CA LEU A 161 1.74 -4.55 -3.77
C LEU A 161 0.43 -5.08 -4.34
N GLU A 162 -0.37 -4.20 -4.95
CA GLU A 162 -1.63 -4.57 -5.59
C GLU A 162 -1.42 -4.60 -7.11
N VAL A 163 -1.68 -5.75 -7.71
CA VAL A 163 -1.42 -6.01 -9.12
C VAL A 163 -2.74 -5.95 -9.89
N TYR A 164 -2.76 -5.11 -10.91
CA TYR A 164 -3.90 -4.88 -11.80
C TYR A 164 -3.47 -5.11 -13.25
N ASN A 165 -4.43 -5.29 -14.15
CA ASN A 165 -4.15 -5.21 -15.58
C ASN A 165 -3.64 -3.79 -15.92
N ALA A 166 -2.55 -3.71 -16.67
CA ALA A 166 -1.92 -2.48 -17.13
C ALA A 166 -2.88 -1.47 -17.79
N LEU A 167 -3.96 -1.94 -18.43
CA LEU A 167 -5.03 -1.13 -19.01
C LEU A 167 -5.84 -0.35 -17.96
N TYR A 168 -6.01 -0.91 -16.75
CA TYR A 168 -6.82 -0.32 -15.69
C TYR A 168 -6.01 0.49 -14.67
N VAL A 169 -4.70 0.29 -14.62
CA VAL A 169 -3.82 0.93 -13.61
C VAL A 169 -4.00 2.44 -13.52
N GLU A 170 -4.08 3.14 -14.67
CA GLU A 170 -4.23 4.60 -14.64
C GLU A 170 -5.59 5.01 -14.06
N SER A 171 -6.65 4.28 -14.41
CA SER A 171 -7.99 4.50 -13.85
C SER A 171 -8.00 4.25 -12.34
N VAL A 172 -7.44 3.13 -11.88
CA VAL A 172 -7.33 2.78 -10.45
C VAL A 172 -6.54 3.84 -9.69
N ARG A 173 -5.46 4.37 -10.27
CA ARG A 173 -4.67 5.45 -9.67
C ARG A 173 -5.44 6.77 -9.59
N VAL A 174 -6.17 7.14 -10.66
CA VAL A 174 -7.01 8.35 -10.68
C VAL A 174 -8.14 8.26 -9.65
N TRP A 175 -8.78 7.11 -9.53
CA TRP A 175 -9.84 6.86 -8.54
C TRP A 175 -9.31 6.99 -7.12
N ASN A 176 -8.19 6.33 -6.81
CA ASN A 176 -7.54 6.43 -5.50
C ASN A 176 -7.13 7.87 -5.15
N ARG A 177 -6.69 8.66 -6.14
CA ARG A 177 -6.32 10.08 -5.91
C ARG A 177 -7.51 10.94 -5.50
N ARG A 178 -8.69 10.73 -6.07
CA ARG A 178 -9.87 11.59 -5.79
C ARG A 178 -10.47 11.34 -4.40
N GLY A 179 -9.87 10.42 -3.62
CA GLY A 179 -10.54 9.77 -2.51
C GLY A 179 -11.62 8.86 -3.07
N ARG A 180 -11.95 7.79 -2.33
CA ARG A 180 -13.13 6.96 -2.58
C ARG A 180 -14.34 7.87 -2.35
N GLN A 181 -14.67 8.75 -3.30
CA GLN A 181 -15.89 9.53 -3.24
C GLN A 181 -16.99 8.50 -3.35
N SER A 182 -17.53 8.15 -2.19
CA SER A 182 -18.76 7.40 -2.01
C SER A 182 -19.81 8.14 -2.84
N SER A 183 -19.95 7.72 -4.09
CA SER A 183 -20.79 8.43 -5.05
C SER A 183 -22.22 8.05 -4.72
N GLY A 184 -22.85 8.87 -3.87
CA GLY A 184 -24.29 8.92 -3.69
C GLY A 184 -25.04 9.45 -4.92
N SER A 185 -24.53 9.19 -6.13
CA SER A 185 -25.18 9.62 -7.37
C SER A 185 -25.21 8.45 -8.36
N GLY A 186 -26.25 7.63 -8.19
CA GLY A 186 -27.20 7.08 -9.18
C GLY A 186 -26.76 6.55 -10.56
N THR A 187 -25.59 6.90 -11.09
CA THR A 187 -25.14 6.39 -12.39
C THR A 187 -24.19 5.23 -12.18
N LEU A 188 -24.72 4.02 -12.34
CA LEU A 188 -24.03 2.78 -12.72
C LEU A 188 -22.59 3.05 -13.20
N ARG A 189 -21.58 2.74 -12.35
CA ARG A 189 -20.12 2.61 -12.62
C ARG A 189 -19.20 3.22 -11.56
N ALA A 190 -19.63 3.35 -10.29
CA ALA A 190 -18.69 3.11 -9.18
C ALA A 190 -18.43 1.58 -9.12
N ARG A 191 -17.80 1.08 -10.18
CA ARG A 191 -17.50 -0.34 -10.38
C ARG A 191 -16.34 -0.64 -9.45
N ASP A 192 -16.59 -1.50 -8.47
CA ASP A 192 -15.66 -1.86 -7.39
C ASP A 192 -14.20 -1.97 -7.85
N ASP A 193 -13.34 -1.08 -7.39
CA ASP A 193 -11.90 -1.15 -7.64
C ASP A 193 -11.32 -2.48 -7.16
N ASP A 194 -11.84 -2.99 -6.04
CA ASP A 194 -11.51 -4.30 -5.48
C ASP A 194 -11.81 -5.42 -6.49
N LYS A 195 -12.79 -5.23 -7.38
CA LYS A 195 -13.11 -6.24 -8.40
C LYS A 195 -12.05 -6.37 -9.48
N LEU A 196 -11.25 -5.34 -9.76
CA LEU A 196 -10.28 -5.35 -10.86
C LEU A 196 -8.88 -5.83 -10.43
N GLN A 197 -8.69 -6.08 -9.14
CA GLN A 197 -7.42 -6.57 -8.62
C GLN A 197 -7.21 -8.01 -9.08
N ILE A 198 -6.05 -8.27 -9.69
CA ILE A 198 -5.66 -9.60 -10.12
C ILE A 198 -5.00 -10.37 -8.97
N ALA A 199 -4.08 -9.74 -8.25
CA ALA A 199 -3.40 -10.35 -7.12
C ALA A 199 -2.86 -9.27 -6.16
N SER A 200 -2.44 -9.69 -4.96
CA SER A 200 -1.57 -8.89 -4.10
C SER A 200 -0.40 -9.68 -3.54
N LEU A 201 0.70 -8.96 -3.35
CA LEU A 201 1.89 -9.41 -2.64
C LEU A 201 2.11 -8.51 -1.43
N HIS A 202 1.97 -9.05 -0.22
CA HIS A 202 2.21 -8.34 1.02
C HIS A 202 3.62 -8.62 1.53
N LEU A 203 4.40 -7.56 1.69
CA LEU A 203 5.77 -7.56 2.18
C LEU A 203 5.80 -6.94 3.56
N HIS A 204 6.09 -7.75 4.59
CA HIS A 204 6.09 -7.29 5.98
C HIS A 204 7.39 -7.67 6.68
N VAL A 205 8.12 -6.70 7.22
CA VAL A 205 9.41 -6.90 7.89
C VAL A 205 9.23 -6.82 9.39
N VAL A 206 9.41 -7.95 10.07
CA VAL A 206 9.30 -8.10 11.53
C VAL A 206 10.66 -8.49 12.07
N GLU A 207 11.24 -7.66 12.94
CA GLU A 207 12.52 -7.94 13.60
C GLU A 207 13.65 -8.29 12.61
N GLY A 208 13.68 -7.59 11.46
CA GLY A 208 14.66 -7.83 10.40
C GLY A 208 14.35 -9.04 9.51
N SER A 209 13.32 -9.82 9.82
CA SER A 209 12.89 -10.97 9.02
C SER A 209 11.74 -10.59 8.08
N LEU A 210 11.86 -10.96 6.80
CA LEU A 210 10.80 -10.76 5.82
C LEU A 210 9.72 -11.84 5.92
N LYS A 211 8.49 -11.41 6.21
CA LYS A 211 7.25 -12.18 6.03
C LYS A 211 6.62 -11.79 4.70
N LEU A 212 6.19 -12.78 3.93
CA LEU A 212 5.61 -12.59 2.61
C LEU A 212 4.30 -13.37 2.52
N ALA A 213 3.25 -12.69 2.09
CA ALA A 213 1.96 -13.30 1.80
C ALA A 213 1.51 -12.96 0.38
N VAL A 214 0.94 -13.95 -0.31
CA VAL A 214 0.37 -13.80 -1.65
C VAL A 214 -1.13 -14.03 -1.54
N GLU A 215 -1.92 -13.14 -2.13
CA GLU A 215 -3.37 -13.21 -2.15
C GLU A 215 -3.86 -13.14 -3.60
N GLU A 216 -4.74 -14.07 -3.99
CA GLU A 216 -5.46 -14.01 -5.25
C GLU A 216 -6.53 -12.91 -5.17
N GLY A 217 -6.58 -12.04 -6.18
CA GLY A 217 -7.59 -10.99 -6.29
C GLY A 217 -8.87 -11.48 -7.00
N PRO A 218 -9.94 -10.66 -7.02
CA PRO A 218 -11.22 -11.06 -7.62
C PRO A 218 -11.23 -11.19 -9.14
N ASP A 219 -10.22 -10.66 -9.82
CA ASP A 219 -10.00 -10.82 -11.26
C ASP A 219 -8.80 -11.74 -11.55
N TYR A 220 -8.37 -12.53 -10.55
CA TYR A 220 -7.38 -13.58 -10.75
C TYR A 220 -7.91 -14.60 -11.79
N PRO A 221 -7.12 -15.11 -12.75
CA PRO A 221 -7.64 -15.92 -13.86
C PRO A 221 -8.46 -17.17 -13.45
N SER A 222 -8.13 -17.81 -12.32
CA SER A 222 -8.89 -18.95 -11.78
C SER A 222 -10.31 -18.58 -11.28
N SER A 223 -10.58 -17.30 -11.07
CA SER A 223 -11.80 -16.81 -10.41
C SER A 223 -12.94 -16.49 -11.39
N SER A 224 -13.21 -17.36 -12.37
CA SER A 224 -14.50 -17.47 -13.13
C SER A 224 -15.07 -16.24 -13.87
N ARG A 225 -14.47 -15.03 -13.79
CA ARG A 225 -15.01 -13.81 -14.42
C ARG A 225 -14.59 -13.59 -15.87
N LEU A 226 -13.65 -14.37 -16.36
CA LEU A 226 -13.16 -14.31 -17.74
C LEU A 226 -13.99 -15.22 -18.68
N SER A 227 -15.32 -15.11 -18.61
CA SER A 227 -16.25 -15.99 -19.35
C SER A 227 -16.14 -15.90 -20.88
N HIS A 228 -15.45 -14.89 -21.40
CA HIS A 228 -15.23 -14.67 -22.83
C HIS A 228 -13.95 -15.32 -23.36
N LEU A 229 -13.04 -15.75 -22.48
CA LEU A 229 -11.79 -16.41 -22.85
C LEU A 229 -11.97 -17.92 -22.90
N ARG A 230 -11.23 -18.58 -23.77
CA ARG A 230 -11.16 -20.04 -23.83
C ARG A 230 -10.42 -20.55 -22.58
N GLU A 231 -10.80 -21.72 -22.08
CA GLU A 231 -10.18 -22.33 -20.89
C GLU A 231 -8.64 -22.41 -21.00
N HIS A 232 -8.11 -22.73 -22.18
CA HIS A 232 -6.67 -22.76 -22.42
C HIS A 232 -6.00 -21.39 -22.24
N GLU A 233 -6.64 -20.30 -22.65
CA GLU A 233 -6.11 -18.93 -22.48
C GLU A 233 -6.10 -18.56 -21.00
N VAL A 234 -7.19 -18.83 -20.28
CA VAL A 234 -7.28 -18.62 -18.83
C VAL A 234 -6.18 -19.39 -18.09
N ASN A 235 -5.92 -20.65 -18.49
CA ASN A 235 -4.85 -21.45 -17.92
C ASN A 235 -3.45 -20.88 -18.22
N GLN A 236 -3.20 -20.39 -19.44
CA GLN A 236 -1.93 -19.75 -19.79
C GLN A 236 -1.71 -18.46 -18.99
N MET A 237 -2.74 -17.62 -18.86
CA MET A 237 -2.71 -16.43 -18.02
C MET A 237 -2.42 -16.79 -16.56
N ALA A 238 -3.10 -17.80 -15.99
CA ALA A 238 -2.83 -18.23 -14.62
C ALA A 238 -1.36 -18.64 -14.43
N VAL A 239 -0.82 -19.45 -15.34
CA VAL A 239 0.58 -19.89 -15.29
C VAL A 239 1.56 -18.71 -15.40
N ALA A 240 1.28 -17.75 -16.28
CA ALA A 240 2.11 -16.56 -16.44
C ALA A 240 2.09 -15.67 -15.19
N LEU A 241 0.91 -15.51 -14.58
CA LEU A 241 0.74 -14.74 -13.35
C LEU A 241 1.48 -15.38 -12.18
N ASP A 242 1.33 -16.69 -12.02
CA ASP A 242 2.01 -17.47 -10.99
C ASP A 242 3.52 -17.35 -11.14
N GLY A 243 4.04 -17.46 -12.37
CA GLY A 243 5.45 -17.23 -12.65
C GLY A 243 5.92 -15.82 -12.26
N ALA A 244 5.12 -14.78 -12.54
CA ALA A 244 5.44 -13.41 -12.14
C ALA A 244 5.41 -13.23 -10.60
N LEU A 245 4.42 -13.81 -9.91
CA LEU A 245 4.31 -13.79 -8.46
C LEU A 245 5.46 -14.54 -7.78
N GLU A 246 5.84 -15.70 -8.30
CA GLU A 246 7.00 -16.47 -7.84
C GLU A 246 8.29 -15.68 -8.03
N ASN A 247 8.49 -15.06 -9.20
CA ASN A 247 9.66 -14.21 -9.47
C ASN A 247 9.71 -12.99 -8.55
N ALA A 248 8.60 -12.28 -8.38
CA ALA A 248 8.48 -11.15 -7.45
C ALA A 248 8.80 -11.58 -6.01
N SER A 249 8.31 -12.76 -5.60
CA SER A 249 8.58 -13.34 -4.27
C SER A 249 10.04 -13.72 -4.10
N TYR A 250 10.66 -14.32 -5.12
CA TYR A 250 12.08 -14.66 -5.14
C TYR A 250 12.96 -13.40 -5.00
N ILE A 251 12.71 -12.36 -5.80
CA ILE A 251 13.41 -11.07 -5.71
C ILE A 251 13.26 -10.47 -4.31
N SER A 252 12.04 -10.53 -3.74
CA SER A 252 11.76 -10.00 -2.40
C SER A 252 12.56 -10.74 -1.32
N ARG A 253 12.59 -12.09 -1.37
CA ARG A 253 13.39 -12.91 -0.45
C ARG A 253 14.88 -12.66 -0.59
N ASN A 254 15.37 -12.47 -1.81
CA ASN A 254 16.79 -12.14 -2.03
C ASN A 254 17.19 -10.81 -1.39
N PHE A 255 16.31 -9.81 -1.37
CA PHE A 255 16.56 -8.59 -0.59
C PHE A 255 16.50 -8.85 0.91
N GLY A 256 15.52 -9.64 1.36
CA GLY A 256 15.36 -9.99 2.78
C GLY A 256 16.52 -10.81 3.36
N ALA A 257 17.25 -11.54 2.52
CA ALA A 257 18.41 -12.34 2.91
C ALA A 257 19.73 -11.54 2.98
N GLN A 258 19.72 -10.24 2.68
CA GLN A 258 20.92 -9.40 2.74
C GLN A 258 21.28 -9.09 4.20
N ASP A 259 22.57 -9.08 4.51
CA ASP A 259 23.06 -8.70 5.83
C ASP A 259 22.61 -7.28 6.19
N GLY A 260 22.05 -7.13 7.40
CA GLY A 260 21.54 -5.84 7.87
C GLY A 260 20.26 -5.36 7.17
N PHE A 261 19.49 -6.27 6.55
CA PHE A 261 18.18 -5.93 5.99
C PHE A 261 17.23 -5.38 7.07
N LYS A 262 16.82 -4.12 6.89
CA LYS A 262 15.91 -3.40 7.83
C LYS A 262 14.56 -3.03 7.21
N GLY A 263 14.41 -3.25 5.90
CA GLY A 263 13.26 -2.80 5.12
C GLY A 263 13.58 -2.63 3.65
N PHE A 264 12.56 -2.34 2.86
CA PHE A 264 12.70 -2.12 1.42
C PHE A 264 13.06 -0.67 1.12
N LYS A 265 14.06 -0.47 0.26
CA LYS A 265 14.31 0.82 -0.39
C LYS A 265 13.37 0.99 -1.57
N LEU A 266 13.17 2.23 -2.02
CA LEU A 266 12.39 2.53 -3.22
C LEU A 266 12.88 1.78 -4.47
N SER A 267 14.20 1.60 -4.58
CA SER A 267 14.84 0.83 -5.67
C SER A 267 14.47 -0.65 -5.61
N HIS A 268 14.29 -1.22 -4.42
CA HIS A 268 13.88 -2.63 -4.25
C HIS A 268 12.44 -2.81 -4.73
N LEU A 269 11.52 -1.93 -4.31
CA LEU A 269 10.12 -1.96 -4.73
C LEU A 269 9.96 -1.84 -6.25
N ARG A 270 10.78 -1.01 -6.91
CA ARG A 270 10.81 -0.91 -8.37
C ARG A 270 11.27 -2.22 -9.04
N LYS A 271 12.30 -2.87 -8.50
CA LYS A 271 12.78 -4.15 -9.02
C LYS A 271 11.74 -5.26 -8.85
N ILE A 272 11.04 -5.29 -7.72
CA ILE A 272 9.93 -6.23 -7.48
C ILE A 272 8.78 -5.94 -8.46
N ALA A 273 8.43 -4.67 -8.66
CA ALA A 273 7.38 -4.30 -9.61
C ALA A 273 7.69 -4.73 -11.04
N MET A 274 8.95 -4.64 -11.48
CA MET A 274 9.39 -5.08 -12.80
C MET A 274 9.16 -6.57 -13.07
N ALA A 275 9.05 -7.41 -12.03
CA ALA A 275 8.75 -8.84 -12.19
C ALA A 275 7.35 -9.10 -12.78
N PHE A 276 6.44 -8.13 -12.69
CA PHE A 276 5.09 -8.21 -13.25
C PHE A 276 5.00 -7.79 -14.72
N ARG A 277 6.14 -7.40 -15.33
CA ARG A 277 6.24 -7.16 -16.76
C ARG A 277 6.61 -8.44 -17.48
N LEU A 278 5.64 -9.03 -18.18
CA LEU A 278 5.83 -10.21 -19.01
C LEU A 278 6.46 -9.81 -20.35
N GLY A 279 7.45 -10.59 -20.78
CA GLY A 279 8.18 -10.41 -22.04
C GLY A 279 7.49 -11.05 -23.23
#